data_AF-A0A972TGB8-F1
#
_entry.id   AF-A0A972TGB8-F1
#
_cell.length_a   1.000
_cell.length_b   1.000
_cell.length_c   1.000
_cell.angle_alpha   90.00
_cell.angle_beta   90.00
_cell.angle_gamma   90.00
#
_symmetry.space_group_name_H-M   'P 1'
#
loop_
_entity.id
_entity.type
_entity.pdbx_description
1 polymer ?
#
loop_
_entity_poly.entity_id
_entity_poly.type
_entity_poly.pdbx_seq_one_letter_code
_entity_poly.pdbx_strand_id
1 'polypeptide(L)'
;MICRFCNTPLKHKFLLLGNSPLSNSFLEKKDLGNIEPYYPLDVYVCEQCYLVQVGEFAPAENIFSANYAYYSSYSDTWLRHCKEYTKMIIDRLGLDKHSLVVEIASNDGYLLQYFKEREIP
;
A
#
# COMPACT_ATOMS: atom_id res chain seq x y z
N MET A 1 -16.34 4.00 15.23
CA MET A 1 -15.11 4.18 14.41
C MET A 1 -14.79 5.65 14.32
N ILE A 2 -13.51 6.01 14.27
CA ILE A 2 -13.04 7.40 14.21
C ILE A 2 -12.34 7.62 12.87
N CYS A 3 -12.47 8.80 12.28
CA CYS A 3 -11.76 9.15 11.05
C CYS A 3 -10.24 9.18 11.29
N ARG A 4 -9.48 8.39 10.54
CA ARG A 4 -8.02 8.25 10.68
C ARG A 4 -7.24 9.52 10.38
N PHE A 5 -7.85 10.51 9.70
CA PHE A 5 -7.17 11.76 9.36
C PHE A 5 -7.45 12.89 10.35
N CYS A 6 -8.71 13.09 10.75
CA CYS A 6 -9.11 14.26 11.55
C CYS A 6 -9.78 13.92 12.89
N ASN A 7 -9.86 12.64 13.25
CA ASN A 7 -10.44 12.16 14.50
C ASN A 7 -11.95 12.40 14.71
N THR A 8 -12.68 12.86 13.69
CA THR A 8 -14.15 12.97 13.74
C THR A 8 -14.80 11.58 13.83
N PRO A 9 -15.80 11.37 14.70
CA PRO A 9 -16.58 10.13 14.70
C PRO A 9 -17.27 9.89 13.35
N LEU A 10 -17.07 8.71 12.77
CA LEU A 10 -17.68 8.34 11.49
C LEU A 10 -19.14 7.90 11.71
N LYS A 11 -20.07 8.58 11.03
CA LYS A 11 -21.52 8.32 11.11
C LYS A 11 -22.11 7.78 9.81
N HIS A 12 -21.49 8.13 8.67
CA HIS A 12 -22.04 7.85 7.36
C HIS A 12 -21.40 6.60 6.75
N LYS A 13 -22.23 5.60 6.48
CA LYS A 13 -21.86 4.44 5.68
C LYS A 13 -21.88 4.86 4.21
N PHE A 14 -20.75 4.70 3.53
CA PHE A 14 -20.59 5.05 2.13
C PHE A 14 -20.95 3.87 1.22
N LEU A 15 -20.42 2.69 1.53
CA LEU A 15 -20.68 1.45 0.79
C LEU A 15 -20.51 0.26 1.73
N LEU A 16 -21.41 -0.72 1.65
CA LEU A 16 -21.35 -1.94 2.46
C LEU A 16 -21.11 -3.13 1.55
N LEU A 17 -19.90 -3.69 1.60
CA LEU A 17 -19.52 -4.86 0.79
C LEU A 17 -19.64 -6.18 1.57
N GLY A 18 -19.94 -6.10 2.88
CA GLY A 18 -20.03 -7.28 3.74
C GLY A 18 -18.65 -7.82 4.13
N ASN A 19 -18.60 -9.08 4.55
CA ASN A 19 -17.37 -9.70 5.01
C ASN A 19 -16.59 -10.31 3.83
N SER A 20 -15.28 -10.11 3.79
CA SER A 20 -14.38 -10.65 2.75
C SER A 20 -13.05 -11.13 3.35
N PRO A 21 -12.39 -12.12 2.73
CA PRO A 21 -11.05 -12.51 3.12
C PRO A 21 -10.03 -11.45 2.65
N LEU A 22 -8.78 -11.58 3.11
CA LEU A 22 -7.68 -10.73 2.62
C LEU A 22 -7.36 -11.08 1.16
N SER A 23 -7.33 -10.07 0.28
CA SER A 23 -7.26 -10.26 -1.17
C SER A 23 -6.02 -11.00 -1.67
N ASN A 24 -4.90 -10.91 -0.94
CA ASN A 24 -3.61 -11.47 -1.33
C ASN A 24 -3.18 -12.65 -0.44
N SER A 25 -4.08 -13.18 0.39
CA SER A 25 -3.82 -14.32 1.27
C SER A 25 -4.23 -15.63 0.59
N PHE A 26 -3.49 -16.01 -0.47
CA PHE A 26 -3.75 -17.24 -1.21
C PHE A 26 -3.57 -18.48 -0.32
N LEU A 27 -4.55 -19.40 -0.36
CA LEU A 27 -4.51 -20.65 0.40
C LEU A 27 -3.71 -21.72 -0.33
N GLU A 28 -2.91 -22.50 0.39
CA GLU A 28 -2.32 -23.73 -0.14
C GLU A 28 -3.26 -24.92 0.09
N LYS A 29 -2.99 -26.05 -0.59
CA LYS A 29 -3.77 -27.28 -0.42
C LYS A 29 -3.87 -27.75 1.04
N LYS A 30 -2.82 -27.53 1.83
CA LYS A 30 -2.78 -27.90 3.26
C LYS A 30 -3.70 -27.03 4.11
N ASP A 31 -4.06 -25.84 3.64
CA ASP A 31 -4.85 -24.85 4.40
C ASP A 31 -6.36 -25.02 4.19
N LEU A 32 -6.79 -25.84 3.21
CA LEU A 32 -8.21 -25.99 2.84
C LEU A 32 -9.09 -26.58 3.96
N GLY A 33 -8.49 -27.20 4.99
CA GLY A 33 -9.20 -27.69 6.17
C GLY A 33 -9.25 -26.68 7.33
N ASN A 34 -8.57 -25.54 7.20
CA ASN A 34 -8.50 -24.51 8.24
C ASN A 34 -9.59 -23.47 8.06
N ILE A 35 -9.89 -22.73 9.13
CA ILE A 35 -10.79 -21.58 9.06
C ILE A 35 -10.05 -20.42 8.36
N GLU A 36 -10.65 -19.92 7.29
CA GLU A 36 -10.20 -18.69 6.63
C GLU A 36 -10.79 -17.47 7.38
N PRO A 37 -9.96 -16.47 7.76
CA PRO A 37 -10.43 -15.28 8.44
C PRO A 37 -11.11 -14.31 7.45
N TYR A 38 -12.28 -13.79 7.84
CA TYR A 38 -13.04 -12.80 7.08
C TYR A 38 -13.16 -11.51 7.90
N TYR A 39 -13.09 -10.38 7.22
CA TYR A 39 -13.15 -9.05 7.82
C TYR A 39 -14.26 -8.21 7.18
N PRO A 40 -14.94 -7.33 7.93
CA PRO A 40 -15.90 -6.41 7.35
C PRO A 40 -15.21 -5.45 6.37
N LEU A 41 -15.68 -5.42 5.13
CA LEU A 41 -15.27 -4.48 4.08
C LEU A 41 -16.28 -3.34 3.94
N ASP A 42 -16.73 -2.83 5.08
CA ASP A 42 -17.62 -1.68 5.15
C ASP A 42 -16.81 -0.38 5.00
N VAL A 43 -17.26 0.48 4.09
CA VAL A 43 -16.63 1.76 3.76
C VAL A 43 -17.45 2.90 4.37
N TYR A 44 -16.75 3.86 4.97
CA TYR A 44 -17.30 5.02 5.64
C TYR A 44 -16.76 6.30 5.02
N VAL A 45 -17.52 7.39 5.13
CA VAL A 45 -17.08 8.73 4.71
C VAL A 45 -17.14 9.69 5.89
N CYS A 46 -16.06 10.45 6.09
CA CYS A 46 -16.02 11.50 7.10
C CYS A 46 -16.79 12.73 6.64
N GLU A 47 -17.75 13.23 7.43
CA GLU A 47 -18.51 14.45 7.10
C GLU A 47 -17.68 15.74 7.21
N GLN A 48 -16.53 15.69 7.91
CA GLN A 48 -15.71 16.87 8.16
C GLN A 48 -14.56 17.02 7.15
N CYS A 49 -13.79 15.95 6.91
CA CYS A 49 -12.63 16.00 6.01
C CYS A 49 -12.83 15.23 4.68
N TYR A 50 -14.00 14.60 4.50
CA TYR A 50 -14.35 13.82 3.30
C TYR A 50 -13.47 12.61 2.99
N LEU A 51 -12.57 12.20 3.92
CA LEU A 51 -11.83 10.95 3.78
C LEU A 51 -12.80 9.75 3.76
N VAL A 52 -12.76 9.02 2.64
CA VAL A 52 -13.38 7.70 2.49
C VAL A 52 -12.40 6.64 3.00
N GLN A 53 -12.84 5.78 3.91
CA GLN A 53 -11.98 4.79 4.57
C GLN A 53 -12.73 3.53 4.97
N VAL A 54 -11.99 2.43 5.07
CA VAL A 54 -12.45 1.19 5.73
C VAL A 54 -12.13 1.23 7.22
N GLY A 55 -12.76 0.34 7.97
CA GLY A 55 -12.36 0.09 9.36
C GLY A 55 -11.02 -0.61 9.49
N GLU A 56 -10.49 -0.59 10.71
CA GLU A 56 -9.26 -1.29 11.06
C GLU A 56 -9.63 -2.61 11.73
N PHE A 57 -9.65 -3.68 10.92
CA PHE A 57 -10.11 -5.00 11.35
C PHE A 57 -9.02 -6.07 11.31
N ALA A 58 -7.99 -5.90 10.48
CA ALA A 58 -6.86 -6.81 10.37
C ALA A 58 -5.56 -6.09 10.79
N PRO A 59 -4.72 -6.71 11.63
CA PRO A 59 -3.43 -6.14 11.99
C PRO A 59 -2.47 -6.17 10.77
N ALA A 60 -1.53 -5.22 10.72
CA ALA A 60 -0.63 -5.05 9.58
C ALA A 60 0.20 -6.30 9.30
N GLU A 61 0.59 -7.03 10.34
CA GLU A 61 1.38 -8.26 10.27
C GLU A 61 0.64 -9.40 9.55
N ASN A 62 -0.71 -9.38 9.56
CA ASN A 62 -1.52 -10.35 8.83
C ASN A 62 -1.62 -10.02 7.34
N ILE A 63 -1.39 -8.77 6.95
CA ILE A 63 -1.45 -8.30 5.55
C ILE A 63 -0.05 -8.35 4.92
N PHE A 64 0.95 -7.83 5.62
CA PHE A 64 2.34 -7.73 5.18
C PHE A 64 3.18 -8.87 5.79
N SER A 65 2.87 -10.10 5.37
CA SER A 65 3.61 -11.28 5.81
C SER A 65 4.90 -11.50 5.02
N ALA A 66 5.75 -12.42 5.48
CA ALA A 66 6.94 -12.85 4.74
C ALA A 66 6.62 -13.42 3.34
N ASN A 67 5.38 -13.87 3.12
CA ASN A 67 4.89 -14.42 1.85
C ASN A 67 4.05 -13.39 1.08
N TYR A 68 4.33 -12.09 1.22
CA TYR A 68 3.60 -11.04 0.50
C TYR A 68 3.71 -11.26 -1.01
N ALA A 69 2.59 -11.59 -1.65
CA ALA A 69 2.56 -12.12 -3.00
C ALA A 69 2.76 -11.07 -4.12
N TYR A 70 2.99 -9.80 -3.77
CA TYR A 70 3.04 -8.71 -4.73
C TYR A 70 4.46 -8.14 -4.91
N TYR A 71 4.94 -8.21 -6.14
CA TYR A 71 6.22 -7.67 -6.60
C TYR A 71 5.98 -6.58 -7.63
N SER A 72 6.42 -5.37 -7.32
CA SER A 72 6.16 -4.18 -8.14
C SER A 72 6.92 -4.23 -9.47
N SER A 73 8.10 -4.88 -9.48
CA SER A 73 8.93 -5.05 -10.67
C SER A 73 8.31 -5.96 -11.75
N TYR A 74 7.25 -6.71 -11.44
CA TYR A 74 6.60 -7.60 -12.41
C TYR A 74 5.82 -6.84 -13.51
N SER A 75 5.62 -5.53 -13.34
CA SER A 75 4.96 -4.67 -14.32
C SER A 75 5.95 -3.78 -15.05
N ASP A 76 6.21 -4.09 -16.33
CA ASP A 76 7.08 -3.28 -17.20
C ASP A 76 6.59 -1.83 -17.33
N THR A 77 5.27 -1.61 -17.33
CA THR A 77 4.69 -0.27 -17.41
C THR A 77 4.94 0.51 -16.12
N TRP A 78 4.95 -0.17 -14.97
CA TRP A 78 5.26 0.43 -13.69
C TRP A 78 6.74 0.78 -13.56
N LEU A 79 7.63 -0.12 -13.98
CA LEU A 79 9.08 0.16 -14.04
C LEU A 79 9.39 1.36 -14.93
N ARG A 80 8.75 1.45 -16.09
CA ARG A 80 8.87 2.62 -16.97
C ARG A 80 8.40 3.90 -16.28
N HIS A 81 7.25 3.86 -15.60
CA HIS A 81 6.75 5.00 -14.84
C HIS A 81 7.74 5.45 -13.77
N CYS A 82 8.31 4.51 -13.02
CA CYS A 82 9.26 4.79 -11.95
C CYS A 82 10.55 5.43 -12.47
N LYS A 83 11.07 4.93 -13.60
CA LYS A 83 12.25 5.52 -14.25
C LYS A 83 12.02 6.97 -14.67
N GLU A 84 10.86 7.26 -15.29
CA GLU A 84 10.49 8.62 -15.68
C GLU A 84 10.25 9.52 -14.46
N TYR A 85 9.60 8.99 -13.42
CA TYR A 85 9.41 9.70 -12.15
C TYR A 85 10.75 10.04 -11.49
N THR A 86 11.70 9.10 -11.41
CA THR A 86 13.03 9.33 -10.84
C THR A 86 13.76 10.44 -11.59
N LYS A 87 13.73 10.43 -12.93
CA LYS A 87 14.31 11.53 -13.72
C LYS A 87 13.66 12.87 -13.36
N MET A 88 12.33 12.93 -13.38
CA MET A 88 11.58 14.16 -13.09
C MET A 88 11.86 14.69 -11.68
N ILE A 89 11.90 13.83 -10.65
CA ILE A 89 12.03 14.28 -9.27
C ILE A 89 13.47 14.69 -8.92
N ILE A 90 14.47 14.03 -9.53
CA ILE A 90 15.87 14.44 -9.44
C ILE A 90 16.02 15.87 -9.98
N ASP A 91 15.51 16.14 -11.18
CA ASP A 91 15.61 17.46 -11.80
C ASP A 91 14.82 18.52 -10.99
N ARG A 92 13.62 18.16 -10.51
CA ARG A 92 12.75 19.08 -9.77
C ARG A 92 13.33 19.52 -8.42
N LEU A 93 13.97 18.60 -7.70
CA LEU A 93 14.51 18.86 -6.36
C LEU A 93 16.01 19.15 -6.37
N GLY A 94 16.68 19.03 -7.53
CA GLY A 94 18.12 19.19 -7.65
C GLY A 94 18.90 18.11 -6.89
N LEU A 95 18.41 16.86 -6.92
CA LEU A 95 19.05 15.76 -6.19
C LEU A 95 20.37 15.38 -6.86
N ASP A 96 21.35 15.06 -6.03
CA ASP A 96 22.68 14.66 -6.46
C ASP A 96 23.23 13.57 -5.53
N LYS A 97 24.49 13.17 -5.74
CA LYS A 97 25.18 12.15 -4.93
C LYS A 97 25.35 12.51 -3.45
N HIS A 98 25.09 13.75 -3.06
CA HIS A 98 25.12 14.20 -1.67
C HIS A 98 23.73 14.18 -1.01
N SER A 99 22.69 13.86 -1.78
CA SER A 99 21.33 13.65 -1.30
C SER A 99 21.18 12.25 -0.68
N LEU A 100 20.13 12.07 0.11
CA LEU A 100 19.72 10.76 0.63
C LEU A 100 18.24 10.58 0.30
N VAL A 101 17.91 9.49 -0.41
CA VAL A 101 16.53 9.15 -0.76
C VAL A 101 16.06 7.99 0.10
N VAL A 102 14.93 8.19 0.78
CA VAL A 102 14.28 7.15 1.59
C VAL A 102 12.90 6.87 1.02
N GLU A 103 12.65 5.62 0.65
CA GLU A 103 11.34 5.14 0.20
C GLU A 103 10.69 4.32 1.32
N ILE A 104 9.48 4.72 1.73
CA ILE A 104 8.64 3.94 2.64
C ILE A 104 7.93 2.86 1.82
N ALA A 105 8.01 1.60 2.27
CA ALA A 105 7.44 0.44 1.59
C ALA A 105 8.02 0.21 0.18
N SER A 106 9.35 0.23 0.07
CA SER A 106 10.11 0.06 -1.19
C SER A 106 9.95 -1.28 -1.92
N ASN A 107 9.23 -2.23 -1.32
CA ASN A 107 8.92 -3.53 -1.89
C ASN A 107 10.20 -4.26 -2.34
N ASP A 108 10.33 -4.60 -3.62
CA ASP A 108 11.49 -5.28 -4.21
C ASP A 108 12.57 -4.31 -4.73
N GLY A 109 12.48 -3.03 -4.40
CA GLY A 109 13.44 -2.00 -4.81
C GLY A 109 13.19 -1.46 -6.23
N TYR A 110 12.00 -1.70 -6.79
CA TYR A 110 11.61 -1.29 -8.14
C TYR A 110 11.89 0.19 -8.46
N LEU A 111 11.77 1.10 -7.49
CA LEU A 111 12.02 2.53 -7.65
C LEU A 111 13.48 2.92 -7.32
N LEU A 112 13.97 2.54 -6.14
CA LEU A 112 15.30 2.94 -5.65
C LEU A 112 16.46 2.52 -6.57
N GLN A 113 16.30 1.45 -7.34
CA GLN A 113 17.30 1.05 -8.33
C GLN A 113 17.64 2.19 -9.32
N TYR A 114 16.67 3.03 -9.70
CA TYR A 114 16.89 4.12 -10.65
C TYR A 114 17.59 5.33 -10.03
N PHE A 115 17.48 5.53 -8.70
CA PHE A 115 18.29 6.52 -7.98
C PHE A 115 19.73 6.02 -7.84
N LYS A 116 19.91 4.74 -7.53
CA LYS A 116 21.21 4.09 -7.47
C LYS A 116 21.97 4.13 -8.80
N GLU A 117 21.29 3.96 -9.93
CA GLU A 117 21.86 4.16 -11.29
C GLU A 117 22.44 5.57 -11.50
N ARG A 118 21.98 6.56 -10.74
CA ARG A 118 22.45 7.96 -10.77
C ARG A 118 23.43 8.29 -9.65
N GLU A 119 23.92 7.27 -8.94
CA GLU A 119 24.83 7.41 -7.81
C GLU A 119 24.23 8.27 -6.67
N ILE A 120 22.90 8.28 -6.55
CA ILE A 120 22.19 8.95 -5.46
C ILE A 120 21.90 7.89 -4.38
N PRO A 121 22.44 8.06 -3.16
CA PRO A 121 22.20 7.17 -2.02
C PRO A 121 20.72 6.99 -1.63
#